data_AF-J2IVU1-F1
#
_entry.id   AF-J2IVU1-F1
#
_cell.length_a   1.000
_cell.length_b   1.000
_cell.length_c   1.000
_cell.angle_alpha   90.00
_cell.angle_beta   90.00
_cell.angle_gamma   90.00
#
_symmetry.space_group_name_H-M   'P 1'
#
loop_
_entity.id
_entity.type
_entity.pdbx_description
1 polymer ?
#
loop_
_entity_poly.entity_id
_entity_poly.type
_entity_poly.pdbx_seq_one_letter_code
_entity_poly.pdbx_strand_id
1 'polypeptide(L)' 'GASVGDRTMVDALAPALAVLTSGNVAGAAKVAAAGAESTKAMRKAKAGRASYVGERDLEGVPDPGAVAVANVFEVVAALA' A
#
# COMPACT_ATOMS: atom_id res chain seq x y z
N GLY A 1 -2.83 -14.20 -8.35
CA GLY A 1 -2.12 -13.44 -7.29
C GLY A 1 -2.81 -12.11 -7.07
N ALA A 2 -2.31 -11.26 -6.18
CA ALA A 2 -2.84 -9.91 -5.95
C ALA A 2 -2.28 -8.90 -6.97
N SER A 3 -3.07 -7.89 -7.30
CA SER A 3 -2.75 -6.77 -8.19
C SER A 3 -3.00 -5.42 -7.48
N VAL A 4 -2.53 -4.33 -8.09
CA VAL A 4 -2.95 -2.98 -7.66
C VAL A 4 -4.48 -2.86 -7.80
N GLY A 5 -5.14 -2.35 -6.78
CA GLY A 5 -6.59 -2.26 -6.62
C GLY A 5 -7.23 -3.47 -5.94
N ASP A 6 -6.43 -4.38 -5.37
CA ASP A 6 -6.94 -5.56 -4.63
C ASP A 6 -7.03 -5.36 -3.12
N ARG A 7 -6.61 -4.19 -2.61
CA ARG A 7 -6.57 -3.83 -1.19
C ARG A 7 -5.58 -4.72 -0.43
N THR A 8 -4.31 -4.66 -0.83
CA THR A 8 -3.22 -5.45 -0.27
C THR A 8 -1.92 -4.63 -0.24
N MET A 9 -0.84 -5.23 0.29
CA MET A 9 0.52 -4.67 0.23
C MET A 9 0.98 -4.23 -1.18
N VAL A 10 0.42 -4.82 -2.24
CA VAL A 10 0.76 -4.49 -3.64
C VAL A 10 0.38 -3.05 -3.99
N ASP A 11 -0.66 -2.50 -3.36
CA ASP A 11 -1.12 -1.12 -3.56
C ASP A 11 -0.06 -0.09 -3.14
N ALA A 12 0.78 -0.42 -2.16
CA ALA A 12 1.92 0.40 -1.77
C ALA A 12 3.22 -0.01 -2.48
N LEU A 13 3.48 -1.32 -2.60
CA LEU A 13 4.76 -1.84 -3.08
C LEU A 13 5.00 -1.57 -4.57
N ALA A 14 4.01 -1.86 -5.43
CA ALA A 14 4.17 -1.73 -6.87
C ALA A 14 4.49 -0.29 -7.32
N PRO A 15 3.74 0.76 -6.87
CA PRO A 15 4.10 2.14 -7.25
C PRO A 15 5.46 2.57 -6.67
N ALA A 16 5.82 2.14 -5.45
CA ALA A 16 7.10 2.45 -4.84
C ALA A 16 8.29 1.90 -5.64
N LEU A 17 8.20 0.63 -6.06
CA LEU A 17 9.23 0.00 -6.91
C LEU A 17 9.36 0.70 -8.26
N ALA A 18 8.26 1.14 -8.86
CA ALA A 18 8.30 1.89 -10.12
C ALA A 18 9.13 3.18 -9.99
N VAL A 19 8.93 3.94 -8.90
CA VAL A 19 9.73 5.17 -8.65
C VAL A 19 11.16 4.84 -8.27
N LEU A 20 11.39 3.79 -7.49
CA LEU A 20 12.72 3.38 -7.05
C LEU A 20 13.68 3.05 -8.21
N THR A 21 13.16 2.64 -9.38
CA THR A 21 13.98 2.40 -10.58
C THR A 21 14.84 3.60 -11.01
N SER A 22 14.44 4.82 -10.63
CA SER A 22 15.18 6.06 -10.87
C SER A 22 16.21 6.40 -9.78
N GLY A 23 16.34 5.58 -8.73
CA GLY A 23 17.14 5.87 -7.54
C GLY A 23 16.47 6.86 -6.57
N ASN A 24 15.26 7.34 -6.86
CA ASN A 24 14.55 8.29 -6.01
C ASN A 24 13.88 7.60 -4.81
N VAL A 25 14.65 7.36 -3.74
CA VAL A 25 14.18 6.68 -2.52
C VAL A 25 13.08 7.47 -1.81
N ALA A 26 13.24 8.79 -1.66
CA ALA A 26 12.22 9.65 -1.04
C ALA A 26 10.90 9.65 -1.83
N GLY A 27 10.99 9.66 -3.17
CA GLY A 27 9.84 9.53 -4.05
C GLY A 27 9.14 8.17 -3.90
N ALA A 28 9.91 7.09 -3.78
CA ALA A 28 9.39 5.74 -3.55
C ALA A 28 8.60 5.67 -2.22
N ALA A 29 9.11 6.27 -1.15
CA ALA A 29 8.39 6.37 0.13
C ALA A 29 7.09 7.16 0.01
N LYS A 30 7.11 8.29 -0.69
CA LYS A 30 5.90 9.11 -0.90
C LYS A 30 4.80 8.35 -1.63
N VAL A 31 5.14 7.61 -2.69
CA VAL A 31 4.13 6.85 -3.45
C VAL A 31 3.72 5.57 -2.73
N ALA A 32 4.57 4.96 -1.91
CA ALA A 32 4.19 3.85 -1.02
C ALA A 32 3.12 4.30 0.00
N ALA A 33 3.35 5.46 0.64
CA ALA A 33 2.39 6.06 1.57
C ALA A 33 1.06 6.41 0.90
N ALA A 34 1.10 7.00 -0.30
CA ALA A 34 -0.11 7.29 -1.08
C ALA A 34 -0.85 6.00 -1.48
N GLY A 35 -0.12 4.95 -1.86
CA GLY A 35 -0.66 3.63 -2.16
C GLY A 35 -1.39 3.02 -0.97
N ALA A 36 -0.76 3.02 0.20
CA ALA A 36 -1.39 2.57 1.45
C ALA A 36 -2.64 3.38 1.81
N GLU A 37 -2.57 4.72 1.73
CA GLU A 37 -3.72 5.59 2.02
C GLU A 37 -4.91 5.33 1.08
N SER A 38 -4.64 5.10 -0.21
CA SER A 38 -5.68 4.83 -1.21
C SER A 38 -6.55 3.61 -0.88
N THR A 39 -6.02 2.66 -0.11
CA THR A 39 -6.75 1.45 0.30
C THR A 39 -7.94 1.73 1.22
N LYS A 40 -7.99 2.89 1.89
CA LYS A 40 -9.12 3.33 2.71
C LYS A 40 -10.41 3.49 1.92
N ALA A 41 -10.31 3.86 0.64
CA ALA A 41 -11.46 4.03 -0.25
C ALA A 41 -11.92 2.69 -0.87
N MET A 42 -11.16 1.61 -0.69
CA MET A 42 -11.45 0.31 -1.28
C MET A 42 -12.43 -0.47 -0.41
N ARG A 43 -13.69 -0.53 -0.86
CA ARG A 43 -14.82 -1.16 -0.18
C ARG A 43 -14.84 -2.69 -0.23
N LYS A 44 -13.94 -3.29 -1.02
CA LYS A 44 -13.83 -4.74 -1.17
C LYS A 44 -12.36 -5.12 -1.34
N ALA A 45 -11.87 -6.00 -0.47
CA ALA A 45 -10.60 -6.69 -0.71
C ALA A 45 -10.82 -7.88 -1.65
N LYS A 46 -9.93 -8.04 -2.63
CA LYS A 46 -10.00 -9.14 -3.62
C LYS A 46 -9.03 -10.28 -3.30
N ALA A 47 -8.19 -10.11 -2.27
CA ALA A 47 -7.24 -11.11 -1.82
C ALA A 47 -7.01 -11.04 -0.29
N GLY A 48 -6.46 -12.11 0.29
CA GLY A 48 -6.10 -12.19 1.70
C GLY A 48 -7.29 -12.29 2.66
N ARG A 49 -7.02 -12.24 3.97
CA ARG A 49 -8.04 -12.38 5.03
C ARG A 49 -9.05 -11.24 5.05
N ALA A 50 -8.67 -10.06 4.56
CA ALA A 50 -9.57 -8.92 4.44
C ALA A 50 -10.72 -9.18 3.46
N SER A 51 -10.60 -10.16 2.54
CA SER A 51 -11.69 -10.55 1.64
C SER A 51 -12.89 -11.19 2.35
N TYR A 52 -12.73 -11.59 3.61
CA TYR A 52 -13.81 -12.14 4.45
C TYR A 52 -14.57 -11.06 5.23
N VAL A 53 -14.09 -9.81 5.19
CA VAL A 53 -14.61 -8.71 5.99
C VAL A 53 -15.62 -7.91 5.17
N GLY A 54 -16.71 -7.48 5.80
CA GLY A 54 -17.77 -6.72 5.15
C GLY A 54 -17.35 -5.29 4.82
N GLU A 55 -17.95 -4.71 3.77
CA GLU A 55 -17.65 -3.37 3.26
C GLU A 55 -17.62 -2.27 4.34
N ARG A 56 -18.58 -2.31 5.28
CA ARG A 56 -18.70 -1.32 6.37
C ARG A 56 -17.49 -1.29 7.30
N ASP A 57 -16.86 -2.44 7.51
CA ASP A 57 -15.68 -2.57 8.38
C ASP A 57 -14.38 -2.23 7.63
N LEU A 58 -14.42 -2.15 6.29
CA LEU A 58 -13.28 -1.79 5.45
C LEU A 58 -13.20 -0.29 5.15
N GLU A 59 -14.34 0.38 5.08
CA GLU A 59 -14.43 1.79 4.72
C GLU A 59 -13.63 2.68 5.68
N GLY A 60 -12.73 3.49 5.13
CA GLY A 60 -11.88 4.40 5.90
C GLY A 60 -10.71 3.73 6.62
N VAL A 61 -10.62 2.39 6.62
CA VAL A 61 -9.53 1.63 7.25
C VAL A 61 -8.50 1.24 6.18
N PRO A 62 -7.23 1.62 6.33
CA PRO A 62 -6.20 1.25 5.37
C PRO A 62 -5.87 -0.25 5.52
N ASP A 63 -5.45 -0.89 4.42
CA ASP A 63 -4.93 -2.25 4.46
C ASP A 63 -3.65 -2.31 5.30
N PRO A 64 -3.58 -3.15 6.35
CA PRO A 64 -2.39 -3.22 7.21
C PRO A 64 -1.14 -3.70 6.46
N GLY A 65 -1.28 -4.52 5.42
CA GLY A 65 -0.15 -4.94 4.58
C GLY A 65 0.43 -3.78 3.78
N ALA A 66 -0.43 -2.94 3.21
CA ALA A 66 -0.02 -1.72 2.51
C ALA A 66 0.65 -0.71 3.46
N VAL A 67 0.09 -0.51 4.67
CA VAL A 67 0.69 0.35 5.70
C VAL A 67 2.08 -0.15 6.11
N ALA A 68 2.24 -1.45 6.33
CA ALA A 68 3.54 -2.03 6.68
C ALA A 68 4.60 -1.74 5.59
N VAL A 69 4.24 -1.87 4.31
CA VAL A 69 5.13 -1.53 3.20
C VAL A 69 5.46 -0.04 3.18
N ALA A 70 4.48 0.84 3.35
CA ALA A 70 4.72 2.27 3.41
C ALA A 70 5.72 2.64 4.51
N ASN A 71 5.56 2.08 5.71
CA ASN A 71 6.47 2.30 6.84
C ASN A 71 7.90 1.81 6.55
N VAL A 72 8.06 0.67 5.86
CA VAL A 72 9.38 0.18 5.44
C VAL A 72 10.05 1.20 4.52
N PHE A 73 9.35 1.69 3.50
CA PHE A 73 9.93 2.70 2.61
C PHE A 73 10.21 4.03 3.31
N GLU A 74 9.38 4.44 4.27
CA GLU A 74 9.62 5.61 5.10
C GLU A 74 10.94 5.48 5.88
N VAL A 75 11.17 4.35 6.54
CA VAL A 75 12.43 4.07 7.24
C VAL A 75 13.61 4.03 6.28
N VAL A 76 13.47 3.37 5.13
CA VAL A 76 14.54 3.31 4.13
C VAL A 76 14.90 4.71 3.62
N ALA A 77 13.91 5.57 3.36
CA ALA A 77 14.15 6.95 2.94
C ALA A 77 14.80 7.81 4.02
N ALA A 78 14.54 7.53 5.31
CA ALA A 78 15.21 8.22 6.42
C ALA A 78 16.67 7.79 6.63
N LEU A 79 17.08 6.66 6.03
CA LEU A 79 18.44 6.11 6.10
C LEU A 79 19.28 6.38 4.84
N ALA A 80 18.68 6.90 3.77
CA ALA A 80 19.31 7.15 2.47
C ALA A 80 19.82 8.59 2.35
#